data_AF-A0A7S1HAC1-F1
#
_entry.id   AF-A0A7S1HAC1-F1
#
_cell.length_a   1.000
_cell.length_b   1.000
_cell.length_c   1.000
_cell.angle_alpha   90.00
_cell.angle_beta   90.00
_cell.angle_gamma   90.00
#
_symmetry.space_group_name_H-M   'P 1'
#
loop_
_entity.id
_entity.type
_entity.pdbx_description
1 polymer ?
#
loop_
_entity_poly.entity_id
_entity_poly.type
_entity_poly.pdbx_seq_one_letter_code
_entity_poly.pdbx_strand_id
1 'polypeptide(L)'
;SGLGDNDIANVVPDSWQEGKEYFKSPRLGFSKGEIVVAFRSDGSRRFGKIIQDYGEQTYDILVDRSGGDGEGQFRTERAAAIGKIATGRSLQEEERASQETTVRALKKQRKDVVAKAQVGQKIPDDWLMNKDVAFSPTSFFKSNEFVVVANPDGSLCFGTVKKANGDGTLEVQVSGSKKKIFFAGSLGKILI
;
A
#
# COMPACT_ATOMS: atom_id res chain seq x y z
N SER A 1 -28.49 -13.19 0.29
CA SER A 1 -28.34 -12.52 -1.01
C SER A 1 -27.45 -11.30 -0.80
N GLY A 2 -26.28 -11.26 -1.41
CA GLY A 2 -25.37 -10.11 -1.32
C GLY A 2 -25.80 -8.99 -2.25
N LEU A 3 -25.41 -7.76 -1.93
CA LEU A 3 -25.59 -6.60 -2.82
C LEU A 3 -24.79 -6.82 -4.12
N GLY A 4 -25.35 -6.40 -5.24
CA GLY A 4 -24.77 -6.51 -6.57
C GLY A 4 -24.93 -5.22 -7.37
N ASP A 5 -24.55 -5.25 -8.64
CA ASP A 5 -24.55 -4.05 -9.48
C ASP A 5 -25.93 -3.38 -9.56
N ASN A 6 -27.02 -4.15 -9.47
CA ASN A 6 -28.38 -3.62 -9.48
C ASN A 6 -28.74 -2.75 -8.26
N ASP A 7 -27.95 -2.84 -7.19
CA ASP A 7 -28.16 -2.07 -5.98
C ASP A 7 -27.49 -0.69 -6.02
N ILE A 8 -26.59 -0.45 -6.98
CA ILE A 8 -25.88 0.83 -7.12
C ILE A 8 -26.88 1.96 -7.37
N ALA A 9 -26.59 3.13 -6.81
CA ALA A 9 -27.41 4.33 -6.81
C ALA A 9 -28.72 4.22 -6.03
N ASN A 10 -29.12 3.03 -5.56
CA ASN A 10 -30.26 2.91 -4.66
C ASN A 10 -29.97 3.56 -3.31
N VAL A 11 -31.03 4.06 -2.69
CA VAL A 11 -30.97 4.64 -1.35
C VAL A 11 -30.64 3.53 -0.36
N VAL A 12 -29.68 3.79 0.54
CA VAL A 12 -29.38 2.87 1.64
C VAL A 12 -30.55 2.89 2.62
N PRO A 13 -31.09 1.74 3.03
CA PRO A 13 -32.23 1.70 3.94
C PRO A 13 -31.96 2.47 5.24
N ASP A 14 -32.95 3.20 5.73
CA ASP A 14 -32.79 3.97 6.97
C ASP A 14 -32.48 3.12 8.20
N SER A 15 -32.88 1.84 8.16
CA SER A 15 -32.59 0.85 9.18
C SER A 15 -31.11 0.43 9.26
N TRP A 16 -30.29 0.74 8.25
CA TRP A 16 -28.86 0.43 8.28
C TRP A 16 -28.12 1.35 9.26
N GLN A 17 -27.40 0.72 10.17
CA GLN A 17 -26.65 1.35 11.23
C GLN A 17 -25.15 1.16 11.03
N GLU A 18 -24.39 2.22 11.29
CA GLU A 18 -22.94 2.15 11.38
C GLU A 18 -22.54 1.24 12.54
N GLY A 19 -21.52 0.42 12.34
CA GLY A 19 -21.06 -0.58 13.31
C GLY A 19 -21.77 -1.93 13.17
N LYS A 20 -22.86 -2.02 12.40
CA LYS A 20 -23.60 -3.27 12.20
C LYS A 20 -23.74 -3.64 10.73
N GLU A 21 -24.35 -2.79 9.91
CA GLU A 21 -24.52 -3.05 8.47
C GLU A 21 -23.38 -2.47 7.63
N TYR A 22 -22.70 -1.43 8.13
CA TYR A 22 -21.52 -0.85 7.49
C TYR A 22 -20.55 -0.25 8.51
N PHE A 23 -19.32 0.00 8.10
CA PHE A 23 -18.29 0.66 8.88
C PHE A 23 -17.71 1.86 8.16
N LYS A 24 -17.52 2.97 8.87
CA LYS A 24 -16.83 4.16 8.36
C LYS A 24 -15.53 4.34 9.11
N SER A 25 -14.41 4.33 8.39
CA SER A 25 -13.10 4.58 8.99
C SER A 25 -12.12 5.02 7.93
N PRO A 26 -11.25 6.01 8.22
CA PRO A 26 -10.17 6.36 7.33
C PRO A 26 -9.20 5.20 7.12
N ARG A 27 -9.14 4.18 7.99
CA ARG A 27 -8.16 3.09 7.88
C ARG A 27 -8.61 1.94 6.96
N LEU A 28 -9.84 1.99 6.46
CA LEU A 28 -10.37 0.98 5.57
C LEU A 28 -9.82 1.17 4.15
N GLY A 29 -9.46 0.04 3.54
CA GLY A 29 -9.15 -0.08 2.12
C GLY A 29 -10.36 -0.60 1.36
N PHE A 30 -10.46 -0.18 0.10
CA PHE A 30 -11.53 -0.59 -0.79
C PHE A 30 -10.93 -1.10 -2.11
N SER A 31 -11.57 -2.09 -2.71
CA SER A 31 -11.13 -2.65 -3.99
C SER A 31 -12.00 -2.15 -5.14
N LYS A 32 -11.42 -2.05 -6.35
CA LYS A 32 -12.21 -1.82 -7.56
C LYS A 32 -13.30 -2.89 -7.69
N GLY A 33 -14.52 -2.43 -7.95
CA GLY A 33 -15.72 -3.25 -8.05
C GLY A 33 -16.47 -3.44 -6.73
N GLU A 34 -15.88 -3.05 -5.60
CA GLU A 34 -16.52 -3.16 -4.29
C GLU A 34 -17.71 -2.19 -4.17
N ILE A 35 -18.80 -2.67 -3.58
CA ILE A 35 -19.97 -1.85 -3.25
C ILE A 35 -19.75 -1.21 -1.88
N VAL A 36 -20.09 0.07 -1.76
CA VAL A 36 -19.86 0.89 -0.57
C VAL A 36 -21.10 1.73 -0.28
N VAL A 37 -21.17 2.27 0.94
CA VAL A 37 -22.13 3.31 1.32
C VAL A 37 -21.50 4.67 1.08
N ALA A 38 -22.04 5.43 0.13
CA ALA A 38 -21.62 6.81 -0.14
C ALA A 38 -22.51 7.80 0.62
N PHE A 39 -21.87 8.76 1.29
CA PHE A 39 -22.54 9.80 2.05
C PHE A 39 -22.62 11.09 1.23
N ARG A 40 -23.81 11.66 1.10
CA ARG A 40 -24.04 12.90 0.36
C ARG A 40 -24.08 14.08 1.33
N SER A 41 -23.73 15.27 0.85
CA SER A 41 -23.73 16.50 1.64
C SER A 41 -25.13 16.90 2.11
N ASP A 42 -26.18 16.44 1.42
CA ASP A 42 -27.59 16.60 1.81
C ASP A 42 -28.03 15.63 2.92
N GLY A 43 -27.12 14.81 3.47
CA GLY A 43 -27.39 13.82 4.51
C GLY A 43 -27.91 12.48 4.01
N SER A 44 -28.24 12.35 2.72
CA SER A 44 -28.69 11.08 2.15
C SER A 44 -27.54 10.08 1.96
N ARG A 45 -27.88 8.79 1.99
CA ARG A 45 -26.95 7.67 1.80
C ARG A 45 -27.36 6.85 0.58
N ARG A 46 -26.39 6.52 -0.29
CA ARG A 46 -26.62 5.67 -1.46
C ARG A 46 -25.59 4.56 -1.55
N PHE A 47 -25.96 3.44 -2.14
CA PHE A 47 -24.97 2.45 -2.53
C PHE A 47 -24.17 2.98 -3.73
N GLY A 48 -22.85 2.86 -3.64
CA GLY A 48 -21.93 3.20 -4.71
C GLY A 48 -21.03 2.03 -5.04
N LYS A 49 -20.38 2.08 -6.20
CA LYS A 49 -19.36 1.09 -6.60
C LYS A 49 -18.02 1.78 -6.83
N ILE A 50 -16.97 1.26 -6.24
CA ILE A 50 -15.61 1.72 -6.50
C ILE A 50 -15.25 1.38 -7.94
N ILE A 51 -14.96 2.39 -8.74
CA ILE A 51 -14.55 2.21 -10.14
C ILE A 51 -13.04 2.36 -10.31
N GLN A 52 -12.41 3.14 -9.43
CA GLN A 52 -10.99 3.41 -9.44
C GLN A 52 -10.47 3.68 -8.02
N ASP A 53 -9.25 3.20 -7.77
CA ASP A 53 -8.46 3.49 -6.57
C ASP A 53 -7.23 4.30 -7.01
N TYR A 54 -7.07 5.50 -6.47
CA TYR A 54 -5.91 6.38 -6.75
C TYR A 54 -4.77 6.18 -5.74
N GLY A 55 -4.92 5.26 -4.78
CA GLY A 55 -4.08 5.20 -3.61
C GLY A 55 -4.41 6.30 -2.61
N GLU A 56 -3.66 6.35 -1.52
CA GLU A 56 -3.83 7.35 -0.43
C GLU A 56 -5.27 7.48 0.08
N GLN A 57 -6.01 6.38 0.02
CA GLN A 57 -7.40 6.29 0.48
C GLN A 57 -8.35 7.22 -0.30
N THR A 58 -8.08 7.46 -1.58
CA THR A 58 -8.90 8.27 -2.48
C THR A 58 -9.43 7.40 -3.61
N TYR A 59 -10.74 7.43 -3.83
CA TYR A 59 -11.42 6.51 -4.74
C TYR A 59 -12.44 7.25 -5.60
N ASP A 60 -12.59 6.84 -6.86
CA ASP A 60 -13.76 7.21 -7.64
C ASP A 60 -14.88 6.20 -7.42
N ILE A 61 -16.08 6.74 -7.21
CA ILE A 61 -17.26 5.99 -6.82
C ILE A 61 -18.40 6.38 -7.75
N LEU A 62 -18.98 5.36 -8.39
CA LEU A 62 -20.23 5.50 -9.12
C LEU A 62 -21.39 5.52 -8.13
N VAL A 63 -22.13 6.63 -8.03
CA VAL A 63 -23.20 6.83 -7.04
C VAL A 63 -24.56 7.20 -7.64
N ASP A 64 -24.62 7.44 -8.96
CA ASP A 64 -25.86 7.66 -9.70
C ASP A 64 -25.84 6.94 -11.05
N ARG A 65 -26.99 6.41 -11.47
CA ARG A 65 -27.26 5.83 -12.79
C ARG A 65 -28.24 6.72 -13.55
N SER A 66 -27.93 8.01 -13.65
CA SER A 66 -28.73 8.93 -14.46
C SER A 66 -28.30 8.85 -15.93
N GLY A 67 -28.75 7.79 -16.62
CA GLY A 67 -28.65 7.67 -18.08
C GLY A 67 -28.11 6.32 -18.52
N GLY A 68 -28.84 5.63 -19.41
CA GLY A 68 -28.34 4.45 -20.10
C GLY A 68 -27.02 4.73 -20.82
N ASP A 69 -26.20 3.70 -20.97
CA ASP A 69 -24.92 3.65 -21.70
C ASP A 69 -24.22 5.00 -21.87
N GLY A 70 -23.76 5.64 -20.79
CA GLY A 70 -23.09 6.93 -20.95
C GLY A 70 -22.47 7.55 -19.72
N GLU A 71 -23.25 8.13 -18.80
CA GLU A 71 -22.70 9.06 -17.81
C GLU A 71 -23.36 8.87 -16.44
N GLY A 72 -22.91 7.86 -15.70
CA GLY A 72 -23.19 7.82 -14.27
C GLY A 72 -22.49 8.97 -13.55
N GLN A 73 -23.10 9.53 -12.51
CA GLN A 73 -22.41 10.54 -11.71
C GLN A 73 -21.33 9.85 -10.86
N PHE A 74 -20.07 10.14 -11.18
CA PHE A 74 -18.92 9.71 -10.40
C PHE A 74 -18.56 10.78 -9.37
N ARG A 75 -18.08 10.33 -8.21
CA ARG A 75 -17.52 11.19 -7.18
C ARG A 75 -16.20 10.63 -6.73
N THR A 76 -15.21 11.50 -6.65
CA THR A 76 -13.95 11.19 -5.97
C THR A 76 -14.15 11.44 -4.48
N GLU A 77 -13.99 10.40 -3.68
CA GLU A 77 -14.19 10.45 -2.23
C GLU A 77 -13.03 9.82 -1.49
N ARG A 78 -12.80 10.28 -0.26
CA ARG A 78 -11.81 9.67 0.65
C ARG A 78 -12.43 8.48 1.39
N ALA A 79 -11.62 7.53 1.85
CA ALA A 79 -12.08 6.41 2.70
C ALA A 79 -12.95 6.89 3.87
N ALA A 80 -12.55 8.01 4.50
CA ALA A 80 -13.29 8.60 5.62
C ALA A 80 -14.70 9.11 5.24
N ALA A 81 -15.00 9.28 3.96
CA ALA A 81 -16.29 9.75 3.45
C ALA A 81 -17.19 8.62 2.93
N ILE A 82 -16.73 7.35 2.99
CA ILE A 82 -17.47 6.18 2.53
C ILE A 82 -17.51 5.06 3.57
N GLY A 83 -18.55 4.23 3.50
CA GLY A 83 -18.77 3.12 4.40
C GLY A 83 -18.50 1.78 3.70
N LYS A 84 -17.73 0.91 4.34
CA LYS A 84 -17.55 -0.49 3.93
C LYS A 84 -18.71 -1.32 4.44
N ILE A 85 -19.35 -2.10 3.58
CA ILE A 85 -20.46 -2.97 3.99
C ILE A 85 -19.92 -4.07 4.89
N ALA A 86 -20.57 -4.31 6.02
CA ALA A 86 -20.15 -5.32 6.98
C ALA A 86 -20.42 -6.72 6.39
N THR A 87 -19.39 -7.58 6.41
CA THR A 87 -19.45 -8.96 5.86
C THR A 87 -19.39 -10.03 6.95
N GLY A 88 -19.74 -9.65 8.19
CA GLY A 88 -19.65 -10.52 9.37
C GLY A 88 -18.33 -10.39 10.15
N ARG A 89 -17.39 -9.57 9.67
CA ARG A 89 -16.19 -9.16 10.41
C ARG A 89 -16.44 -7.88 11.21
N SER A 90 -15.71 -7.73 12.32
CA SER A 90 -15.65 -6.47 13.06
C SER A 90 -14.86 -5.40 12.29
N LEU A 91 -15.05 -4.13 12.66
CA LEU A 91 -14.26 -3.01 12.11
C LEU A 91 -12.75 -3.25 12.28
N GLN A 92 -12.30 -3.73 13.44
CA GLN A 92 -10.88 -3.97 13.71
C GLN A 92 -10.28 -5.02 12.76
N GLU A 93 -11.04 -6.07 12.45
CA GLU A 93 -10.60 -7.11 11.51
C GLU A 93 -10.56 -6.61 10.08
N GLU A 94 -11.52 -5.78 9.65
CA GLU A 94 -11.52 -5.14 8.34
C GLU A 94 -10.36 -4.14 8.17
N GLU A 95 -10.07 -3.34 9.20
CA GLU A 95 -8.92 -2.43 9.20
C GLU A 95 -7.60 -3.19 9.12
N ARG A 96 -7.45 -4.27 9.91
CA ARG A 96 -6.25 -5.12 9.86
C ARG A 96 -6.08 -5.75 8.48
N ALA A 97 -7.15 -6.30 7.89
CA ALA A 97 -7.10 -6.89 6.56
C ALA A 97 -6.74 -5.85 5.48
N SER A 98 -7.24 -4.62 5.61
CA SER A 98 -6.89 -3.51 4.72
C SER A 98 -5.41 -3.17 4.81
N GLN A 99 -4.88 -3.04 6.04
CA GLN A 99 -3.46 -2.76 6.27
C GLN A 99 -2.55 -3.88 5.74
N GLU A 100 -2.91 -5.15 5.98
CA GLU A 100 -2.15 -6.29 5.47
C GLU A 100 -2.08 -6.29 3.94
N THR A 101 -3.18 -5.93 3.27
CA THR A 101 -3.24 -5.83 1.81
C THR A 101 -2.28 -4.74 1.31
N THR A 102 -2.31 -3.56 1.93
CA THR A 102 -1.37 -2.46 1.62
C THR A 102 0.08 -2.88 1.84
N VAL A 103 0.39 -3.54 2.96
CA VAL A 103 1.75 -4.03 3.26
C VAL A 103 2.20 -5.05 2.20
N ARG A 104 1.33 -5.99 1.80
CA ARG A 104 1.64 -6.97 0.75
C ARG A 104 1.88 -6.28 -0.61
N ALA A 105 1.09 -5.28 -0.95
CA ALA A 105 1.25 -4.52 -2.19
C ALA A 105 2.59 -3.78 -2.21
N LEU A 106 2.94 -3.08 -1.12
CA LEU A 106 4.23 -2.38 -0.98
C LEU A 106 5.41 -3.36 -1.06
N LYS A 107 5.32 -4.50 -0.36
CA LYS A 107 6.35 -5.55 -0.43
C LYS A 107 6.53 -6.06 -1.86
N LYS A 108 5.45 -6.28 -2.60
CA LYS A 108 5.50 -6.67 -4.01
C LYS A 108 6.17 -5.60 -4.87
N GLN A 109 5.77 -4.34 -4.72
CA GLN A 109 6.40 -3.22 -5.45
C GLN A 109 7.91 -3.16 -5.20
N ARG A 110 8.34 -3.29 -3.94
CA ARG A 110 9.78 -3.31 -3.59
C ARG A 110 10.51 -4.48 -4.22
N LYS A 111 9.91 -5.69 -4.23
CA LYS A 111 10.48 -6.84 -4.94
C LYS A 111 10.66 -6.54 -6.42
N ASP A 112 9.67 -5.92 -7.06
CA ASP A 112 9.72 -5.61 -8.49
C ASP A 112 10.79 -4.55 -8.81
N VAL A 113 10.95 -3.54 -7.93
CA VAL A 113 12.05 -2.56 -8.03
C VAL A 113 13.40 -3.25 -7.88
N VAL A 114 13.58 -4.06 -6.83
CA VAL A 114 14.84 -4.76 -6.56
C VAL A 114 15.20 -5.75 -7.68
N ALA A 115 14.22 -6.46 -8.23
CA ALA A 115 14.43 -7.40 -9.33
C ALA A 115 14.95 -6.73 -10.62
N LYS A 116 14.65 -5.45 -10.80
CA LYS A 116 15.08 -4.65 -11.97
C LYS A 116 16.28 -3.75 -11.67
N ALA A 117 16.64 -3.60 -10.39
CA ALA A 117 17.69 -2.70 -9.96
C ALA A 117 19.08 -3.23 -10.33
N GLN A 118 19.99 -2.31 -10.63
CA GLN A 118 21.40 -2.60 -10.85
C GLN A 118 22.25 -2.19 -9.66
N VAL A 119 23.33 -2.94 -9.41
CA VAL A 119 24.29 -2.59 -8.37
C VAL A 119 24.92 -1.22 -8.67
N GLY A 120 24.85 -0.31 -7.70
CA GLY A 120 25.30 1.08 -7.79
C GLY A 120 24.24 2.06 -8.27
N GLN A 121 23.08 1.57 -8.73
CA GLN A 121 21.96 2.44 -9.05
C GLN A 121 21.43 3.12 -7.79
N LYS A 122 21.10 4.41 -7.88
CA LYS A 122 20.42 5.15 -6.80
C LYS A 122 19.08 4.46 -6.47
N ILE A 123 18.72 4.41 -5.19
CA ILE A 123 17.37 3.97 -4.82
C ILE A 123 16.33 4.99 -5.30
N PRO A 124 15.06 4.61 -5.48
CA PRO A 124 13.99 5.56 -5.80
C PRO A 124 13.89 6.69 -4.76
N ASP A 125 13.64 7.92 -5.22
CA ASP A 125 13.57 9.11 -4.36
C ASP A 125 12.38 9.09 -3.39
N ASP A 126 11.36 8.28 -3.68
CA ASP A 126 10.18 8.09 -2.86
C ASP A 126 10.33 6.99 -1.78
N TRP A 127 11.47 6.29 -1.73
CA TRP A 127 11.74 5.31 -0.69
C TRP A 127 12.07 5.97 0.65
N LEU A 128 11.26 5.69 1.64
CA LEU A 128 11.35 6.30 2.97
C LEU A 128 12.08 5.38 3.96
N MET A 129 12.88 6.00 4.84
CA MET A 129 13.49 5.29 5.95
C MET A 129 12.43 4.71 6.90
N ASN A 130 12.68 3.52 7.43
CA ASN A 130 11.80 2.72 8.28
C ASN A 130 10.47 2.27 7.63
N LYS A 131 10.18 2.70 6.40
CA LYS A 131 9.05 2.21 5.61
C LYS A 131 9.51 1.27 4.52
N ASP A 132 10.50 1.66 3.72
CA ASP A 132 11.01 0.93 2.56
C ASP A 132 12.41 0.36 2.83
N VAL A 133 13.22 1.08 3.59
CA VAL A 133 14.59 0.71 3.95
C VAL A 133 14.80 0.92 5.44
N ALA A 134 15.42 -0.03 6.12
CA ALA A 134 15.78 0.10 7.53
C ALA A 134 17.28 -0.16 7.75
N PHE A 135 17.96 0.78 8.39
CA PHE A 135 19.34 0.60 8.84
C PHE A 135 19.31 0.16 10.31
N SER A 136 20.04 -0.90 10.62
CA SER A 136 20.20 -1.33 12.02
C SER A 136 21.55 -2.00 12.22
N PRO A 137 22.28 -1.67 13.30
CA PRO A 137 23.56 -2.28 13.63
C PRO A 137 23.44 -3.78 13.95
N THR A 138 22.24 -4.26 14.27
CA THR A 138 21.96 -5.67 14.57
C THR A 138 21.38 -6.43 13.37
N SER A 139 21.40 -5.82 12.18
CA SER A 139 20.91 -6.47 10.97
C SER A 139 21.82 -7.62 10.55
N PHE A 140 21.20 -8.73 10.18
CA PHE A 140 21.88 -9.85 9.55
C PHE A 140 21.63 -9.86 8.04
N PHE A 141 22.69 -10.13 7.28
CA PHE A 141 22.67 -10.16 5.83
C PHE A 141 23.22 -11.48 5.30
N LYS A 142 22.63 -11.97 4.21
CA LYS A 142 23.02 -13.20 3.52
C LYS A 142 23.91 -12.89 2.33
N SER A 143 24.72 -13.87 1.91
CA SER A 143 25.42 -13.78 0.63
C SER A 143 24.40 -13.65 -0.51
N ASN A 144 24.72 -12.80 -1.48
CA ASN A 144 23.88 -12.35 -2.59
C ASN A 144 22.61 -11.59 -2.18
N GLU A 145 22.48 -11.15 -0.92
CA GLU A 145 21.38 -10.27 -0.52
C GLU A 145 21.57 -8.88 -1.13
N PHE A 146 20.47 -8.36 -1.68
CA PHE A 146 20.40 -7.00 -2.20
C PHE A 146 20.15 -6.02 -1.04
N VAL A 147 20.98 -4.99 -0.94
CA VAL A 147 20.99 -4.06 0.19
C VAL A 147 21.03 -2.62 -0.31
N VAL A 148 20.74 -1.68 0.59
CA VAL A 148 20.97 -0.25 0.34
C VAL A 148 22.25 0.16 1.03
N VAL A 149 23.08 0.92 0.34
CA VAL A 149 24.34 1.44 0.84
C VAL A 149 24.25 2.95 0.94
N ALA A 150 24.64 3.49 2.09
CA ALA A 150 24.84 4.93 2.25
C ALA A 150 26.25 5.32 1.79
N ASN A 151 26.33 6.18 0.78
CA ASN A 151 27.58 6.75 0.32
C ASN A 151 28.01 7.93 1.22
N PRO A 152 29.31 8.30 1.22
CA PRO A 152 29.80 9.43 2.01
C PRO A 152 29.17 10.79 1.66
N ASP A 153 28.63 10.92 0.44
CA ASP A 153 27.92 12.12 -0.03
C ASP A 153 26.44 12.18 0.42
N GLY A 154 26.00 11.19 1.22
CA GLY A 154 24.62 11.08 1.70
C GLY A 154 23.67 10.42 0.70
N SER A 155 24.12 10.09 -0.51
CA SER A 155 23.30 9.37 -1.48
C SER A 155 23.13 7.90 -1.08
N LEU A 156 21.96 7.33 -1.43
CA LEU A 156 21.64 5.93 -1.19
C LEU A 156 21.60 5.18 -2.52
N CYS A 157 22.34 4.07 -2.61
CA CYS A 157 22.35 3.21 -3.81
C CYS A 157 22.19 1.74 -3.46
N PHE A 158 21.84 0.95 -4.46
CA PHE A 158 21.76 -0.49 -4.34
C PHE A 158 23.14 -1.16 -4.32
N GLY A 159 23.29 -2.17 -3.49
CA GLY A 159 24.46 -3.03 -3.42
C GLY A 159 24.09 -4.49 -3.32
N THR A 160 25.08 -5.36 -3.43
CA THR A 160 24.90 -6.80 -3.20
C THR A 160 25.97 -7.32 -2.28
N VAL A 161 25.54 -7.96 -1.18
CA VAL A 161 26.45 -8.62 -0.25
C VAL A 161 27.10 -9.80 -0.95
N LYS A 162 28.42 -9.87 -0.94
CA LYS A 162 29.18 -11.01 -1.48
C LYS A 162 29.61 -11.95 -0.37
N LYS A 163 30.08 -11.40 0.74
CA LYS A 163 30.64 -12.18 1.83
C LYS A 163 30.44 -11.48 3.18
N ALA A 164 30.20 -12.27 4.22
CA ALA A 164 30.33 -11.84 5.61
C ALA A 164 31.68 -12.28 6.14
N ASN A 165 32.39 -11.39 6.85
CA ASN A 165 33.76 -11.65 7.29
C ASN A 165 33.85 -12.25 8.71
N GLY A 166 32.73 -12.35 9.44
CA GLY A 166 32.68 -12.92 10.80
C GLY A 166 33.07 -11.94 11.92
N ASP A 167 33.53 -10.74 11.57
CA ASP A 167 33.91 -9.64 12.47
C ASP A 167 32.84 -8.52 12.52
N GLY A 168 31.63 -8.80 12.01
CA GLY A 168 30.56 -7.81 11.86
C GLY A 168 30.66 -6.94 10.60
N THR A 169 31.66 -7.17 9.75
CA THR A 169 31.80 -6.51 8.45
C THR A 169 31.35 -7.39 7.28
N LEU A 170 30.95 -6.72 6.20
CA LEU A 170 30.40 -7.31 4.98
C LEU A 170 31.13 -6.75 3.76
N GLU A 171 31.53 -7.63 2.86
CA GLU A 171 32.03 -7.28 1.54
C GLU A 171 30.84 -7.08 0.61
N VAL A 172 30.63 -5.84 0.15
CA VAL A 172 29.49 -5.44 -0.67
C VAL A 172 29.97 -4.93 -2.02
N GLN A 173 29.38 -5.43 -3.09
CA GLN A 173 29.54 -4.89 -4.43
C GLN A 173 28.63 -3.66 -4.58
N VAL A 174 29.19 -2.52 -4.97
CA VAL A 174 28.46 -1.23 -5.04
C VAL A 174 28.56 -0.54 -6.39
N SER A 175 29.48 -0.94 -7.27
CA SER A 175 29.54 -0.43 -8.66
C SER A 175 30.49 -1.31 -9.48
N GLY A 176 30.05 -1.76 -10.66
CA GLY A 176 30.86 -2.62 -11.53
C GLY A 176 31.43 -3.82 -10.77
N SER A 177 32.70 -4.16 -10.97
CA SER A 177 33.40 -5.22 -10.22
C SER A 177 33.99 -4.76 -8.88
N LYS A 178 33.81 -3.50 -8.48
CA LYS A 178 34.39 -2.97 -7.23
C LYS A 178 33.59 -3.41 -6.02
N LYS A 179 34.32 -3.92 -5.03
CA LYS A 179 33.80 -4.33 -3.74
C LYS A 179 34.36 -3.43 -2.65
N LYS A 180 33.55 -3.14 -1.64
CA LYS A 180 33.92 -2.34 -0.48
C LYS A 180 33.47 -3.06 0.79
N ILE A 181 34.15 -2.77 1.90
CA ILE A 181 33.82 -3.33 3.21
C ILE A 181 32.92 -2.34 3.94
N PHE A 182 31.84 -2.84 4.52
CA PHE A 182 30.89 -2.06 5.31
C PHE A 182 30.60 -2.76 6.64
N PHE A 183 30.32 -1.97 7.68
CA PHE A 183 29.68 -2.48 8.88
C PHE A 183 28.20 -2.75 8.62
N ALA A 184 27.63 -3.77 9.28
CA ALA A 184 26.21 -4.10 9.13
C ALA A 184 25.27 -2.91 9.37
N GLY A 185 25.59 -2.03 10.34
CA GLY A 185 24.80 -0.83 10.63
C GLY A 185 24.80 0.24 9.54
N SER A 186 25.76 0.19 8.62
CA SER A 186 25.85 1.11 7.47
C SER A 186 25.12 0.59 6.23
N LEU A 187 24.46 -0.56 6.34
CA LEU A 187 23.66 -1.16 5.28
C LEU A 187 22.18 -1.12 5.63
N GLY A 188 21.38 -0.71 4.66
CA GLY A 188 19.94 -0.67 4.75
C GLY A 188 19.35 -1.98 4.24
N LYS A 189 18.52 -2.61 5.07
CA LYS A 189 17.70 -3.75 4.68
C LYS A 189 16.46 -3.27 3.95
N ILE A 190 16.20 -3.84 2.78
CA ILE A 190 14.99 -3.53 2.02
C ILE A 190 13.82 -4.29 2.63
N LEU A 191 12.75 -3.59 2.99
CA LEU A 191 11.63 -4.15 3.75
C LEU A 191 10.66 -4.90 2.82
N ILE A 192 11.03 -6.12 2.46
CA ILE A 192 10.30 -7.03 1.57
C ILE A 192 9.44 -8.04 2.35
#